data_AF-A0A3Q7EWC9-F1
#
_entry.id   AF-A0A3Q7EWC9-F1
#
_cell.length_a   1.000
_cell.length_b   1.000
_cell.length_c   1.000
_cell.angle_alpha   90.00
_cell.angle_beta   90.00
_cell.angle_gamma   90.00
#
_symmetry.space_group_name_H-M   'P 1'
#
loop_
_entity.id
_entity.type
_entity.pdbx_description
1 polymer ?
#
loop_
_entity_poly.entity_id
_entity_poly.type
_entity_poly.pdbx_seq_one_letter_code
_entity_poly.pdbx_strand_id
1 'polypeptide(L)'
;MAPQSEAKRKSAEELPFENQPVEELPVVHPVEELPLEQPVQELPLDQHGKDFPFEDQVQMNSFTPQTNDQPEEQAGDVSSPNKRGRTQMHDVHARKERKLIILNSQNQHVGPTDDVVIELSSFLGTLARNATLCPFDILDWRSMDTKKDLWDYTKGKYIIPEAAYHWAMVTIRDAWRRHRSDLKLNYYDPYENDAVRMAKKSGHIQECQFRELLKYWNSEKFKKMSETNAKNRKKLMNPHTAGKKSFALVRNKLEKDKETVSSKDLFVVIRTRKPRRSYKASNEDTTSKIAEME
;
A
#
# COMPACT_ATOMS: atom_id res chain seq x y z
N MET A 1 8.52 70.78 -17.64
CA MET A 1 7.55 69.72 -17.97
C MET A 1 6.43 69.76 -16.95
N ALA A 2 5.20 70.02 -17.42
CA ALA A 2 3.87 69.74 -16.86
C ALA A 2 3.51 70.13 -15.39
N PRO A 3 2.26 70.54 -15.12
CA PRO A 3 1.89 71.35 -13.95
C PRO A 3 1.09 70.61 -12.87
N GLN A 4 0.79 71.39 -11.82
CA GLN A 4 0.16 71.14 -10.52
C GLN A 4 -1.33 70.73 -10.53
N SER A 5 -1.78 70.09 -9.44
CA SER A 5 -2.99 70.43 -8.63
C SER A 5 -3.13 69.44 -7.45
N GLU A 6 -3.04 69.83 -6.16
CA GLU A 6 -4.10 70.33 -5.24
C GLU A 6 -5.44 69.55 -5.36
N ALA A 7 -6.13 69.04 -4.31
CA ALA A 7 -6.32 69.53 -2.95
C ALA A 7 -6.93 68.45 -1.98
N LYS A 8 -6.76 68.68 -0.66
CA LYS A 8 -7.70 68.62 0.52
C LYS A 8 -9.00 67.76 0.42
N ARG A 9 -9.61 67.20 1.48
CA ARG A 9 -9.43 66.98 2.94
C ARG A 9 -10.73 66.30 3.44
N LYS A 10 -10.64 65.42 4.47
CA LYS A 10 -11.65 65.08 5.53
C LYS A 10 -12.94 64.36 5.08
N SER A 11 -13.72 63.66 5.90
CA SER A 11 -13.61 62.79 7.09
C SER A 11 -15.07 62.46 7.44
N ALA A 12 -15.36 61.18 7.75
CA ALA A 12 -16.44 60.61 8.60
C ALA A 12 -17.91 61.07 8.45
N GLU A 13 -18.84 60.10 8.54
CA GLU A 13 -19.92 60.01 9.56
C GLU A 13 -21.24 59.40 9.00
N GLU A 14 -21.65 58.30 9.66
CA GLU A 14 -22.97 57.71 9.97
C GLU A 14 -24.16 57.55 8.97
N LEU A 15 -24.89 56.45 9.21
CA LEU A 15 -26.11 55.92 8.56
C LEU A 15 -27.39 56.75 8.88
N PRO A 16 -28.52 56.55 8.16
CA PRO A 16 -29.63 55.79 8.76
C PRO A 16 -30.51 54.94 7.80
N PHE A 17 -31.49 54.28 8.41
CA PHE A 17 -32.40 53.16 8.04
C PHE A 17 -33.72 53.54 7.28
N GLU A 18 -34.50 52.50 6.91
CA GLU A 18 -35.97 52.39 6.57
C GLU A 18 -36.40 52.45 5.07
N ASN A 19 -37.37 51.67 4.51
CA ASN A 19 -38.32 50.64 4.99
C ASN A 19 -38.92 49.76 3.82
N GLN A 20 -39.58 48.64 4.19
CA GLN A 20 -39.95 47.39 3.45
C GLN A 20 -41.23 47.40 2.56
N PRO A 21 -41.77 46.23 2.04
CA PRO A 21 -42.55 45.23 2.83
C PRO A 21 -42.19 43.73 2.53
N VAL A 22 -41.96 42.85 3.53
CA VAL A 22 -42.84 41.88 4.26
C VAL A 22 -43.74 40.96 3.40
N GLU A 23 -43.42 39.65 3.40
CA GLU A 23 -44.37 38.55 3.18
C GLU A 23 -44.24 37.58 4.39
N GLU A 24 -45.35 37.27 5.04
CA GLU A 24 -45.45 36.67 6.38
C GLU A 24 -45.23 35.14 6.40
N LEU A 25 -44.54 34.64 7.43
CA LEU A 25 -44.64 33.25 7.90
C LEU A 25 -45.26 33.23 9.30
N PRO A 26 -46.22 32.35 9.61
CA PRO A 26 -46.85 32.34 10.93
C PRO A 26 -46.04 31.54 11.96
N VAL A 27 -45.97 32.12 13.16
CA VAL A 27 -45.38 31.60 14.40
C VAL A 27 -46.43 30.85 15.21
N VAL A 28 -46.08 29.70 15.83
CA VAL A 28 -46.66 29.26 17.12
C VAL A 28 -45.57 28.58 17.98
N HIS A 29 -45.50 29.01 19.25
CA HIS A 29 -44.54 28.64 20.30
C HIS A 29 -45.06 27.45 21.20
N PRO A 30 -44.65 27.25 22.48
CA PRO A 30 -43.62 26.28 22.92
C PRO A 30 -44.04 25.37 24.13
N VAL A 31 -43.68 24.08 24.18
CA VAL A 31 -43.62 23.26 25.43
C VAL A 31 -42.83 21.96 25.11
N GLU A 32 -42.10 21.23 25.94
CA GLU A 32 -41.91 21.11 27.40
C GLU A 32 -40.65 20.21 27.61
N GLU A 33 -39.84 20.47 28.63
CA GLU A 33 -38.61 19.72 28.94
C GLU A 33 -38.81 18.80 30.18
N LEU A 34 -38.40 17.51 30.03
CA LEU A 34 -37.98 16.52 31.06
C LEU A 34 -39.08 15.86 31.96
N PRO A 35 -38.86 14.72 32.70
CA PRO A 35 -37.60 13.98 33.00
C PRO A 35 -37.67 12.40 33.10
N LEU A 36 -36.54 11.77 33.51
CA LEU A 36 -36.35 10.43 34.15
C LEU A 36 -36.27 9.19 33.23
N GLU A 37 -35.44 8.14 33.42
CA GLU A 37 -34.38 7.75 34.35
C GLU A 37 -33.59 6.54 33.76
N GLN A 38 -32.41 6.23 34.32
CA GLN A 38 -31.42 5.23 33.85
C GLN A 38 -31.85 3.75 34.11
N PRO A 39 -31.05 2.74 33.69
CA PRO A 39 -29.91 2.36 34.52
C PRO A 39 -28.61 2.13 33.75
N VAL A 40 -27.56 2.78 34.24
CA VAL A 40 -26.17 2.38 34.07
C VAL A 40 -25.97 1.13 34.92
N GLN A 41 -25.64 0.00 34.30
CA GLN A 41 -25.05 -1.14 35.01
C GLN A 41 -23.53 -0.99 34.98
N GLU A 42 -22.98 -0.52 36.10
CA GLU A 42 -21.57 -0.69 36.41
C GLU A 42 -21.32 -2.09 37.00
N LEU A 43 -20.13 -2.61 36.66
CA LEU A 43 -19.24 -3.55 37.37
C LEU A 43 -18.95 -4.90 36.65
N PRO A 44 -17.73 -5.47 36.75
CA PRO A 44 -16.52 -4.97 37.42
C PRO A 44 -15.28 -4.85 36.52
N LEU A 45 -14.38 -3.99 37.01
CA LEU A 45 -13.05 -3.73 36.52
C LEU A 45 -12.12 -4.88 36.98
N ASP A 46 -12.10 -5.99 36.26
CA ASP A 46 -11.09 -7.03 36.45
C ASP A 46 -9.91 -6.82 35.52
N GLN A 47 -8.83 -6.36 36.14
CA GLN A 47 -7.48 -6.38 35.60
C GLN A 47 -7.10 -7.84 35.34
N HIS A 48 -6.90 -8.26 34.08
CA HIS A 48 -5.92 -9.29 33.70
C HIS A 48 -5.73 -9.33 32.17
N GLY A 49 -4.46 -9.37 31.75
CA GLY A 49 -4.06 -9.94 30.46
C GLY A 49 -3.91 -8.96 29.30
N LYS A 50 -2.67 -8.56 29.03
CA LYS A 50 -2.22 -8.01 27.74
C LYS A 50 -2.39 -9.06 26.65
N ASP A 51 -3.59 -9.26 26.13
CA ASP A 51 -3.81 -10.07 24.94
C ASP A 51 -4.34 -9.21 23.80
N PHE A 52 -3.41 -8.97 22.88
CA PHE A 52 -3.55 -8.28 21.60
C PHE A 52 -4.80 -8.71 20.82
N PRO A 53 -5.63 -7.76 20.37
CA PRO A 53 -6.56 -8.03 19.30
C PRO A 53 -6.21 -7.25 18.02
N PHE A 54 -6.45 -7.95 16.90
CA PHE A 54 -7.01 -7.37 15.69
C PHE A 54 -6.05 -6.68 14.70
N GLU A 55 -5.50 -7.46 13.78
CA GLU A 55 -5.15 -6.96 12.45
C GLU A 55 -5.54 -7.94 11.37
N ASP A 56 -6.85 -8.20 11.34
CA ASP A 56 -7.52 -8.73 10.16
C ASP A 56 -8.62 -7.72 9.83
N GLN A 57 -8.29 -6.78 8.95
CA GLN A 57 -9.13 -6.31 7.83
C GLN A 57 -8.60 -4.99 7.23
N VAL A 58 -8.66 -4.93 5.90
CA VAL A 58 -8.47 -3.80 4.97
C VAL A 58 -6.99 -3.35 4.79
N GLN A 59 -6.36 -3.31 3.61
CA GLN A 59 -6.83 -3.17 2.23
C GLN A 59 -5.89 -3.95 1.29
N MET A 60 -6.44 -4.85 0.49
CA MET A 60 -5.74 -5.57 -0.57
C MET A 60 -5.49 -4.64 -1.76
N ASN A 61 -4.46 -3.79 -1.65
CA ASN A 61 -3.90 -3.08 -2.80
C ASN A 61 -2.43 -3.47 -2.92
N SER A 62 -2.12 -4.28 -3.94
CA SER A 62 -0.78 -4.75 -4.39
C SER A 62 -0.30 -6.15 -3.99
N PHE A 63 -1.12 -6.99 -3.36
CA PHE A 63 -0.77 -8.41 -3.23
C PHE A 63 -0.89 -9.11 -4.59
N THR A 64 0.23 -9.13 -5.34
CA THR A 64 0.48 -10.16 -6.34
C THR A 64 0.82 -11.44 -5.60
N PRO A 65 -0.01 -12.48 -5.65
CA PRO A 65 0.45 -13.80 -5.27
C PRO A 65 1.58 -14.16 -6.24
N GLN A 66 2.70 -14.69 -5.74
CA GLN A 66 3.49 -15.61 -6.57
C GLN A 66 2.66 -16.89 -6.74
N THR A 67 1.59 -16.85 -7.53
CA THR A 67 1.41 -17.97 -8.44
C THR A 67 2.45 -17.74 -9.53
N ASN A 68 3.12 -18.80 -9.94
CA ASN A 68 4.15 -18.76 -10.97
C ASN A 68 3.54 -18.48 -12.37
N ASP A 69 2.41 -17.77 -12.43
CA ASP A 69 1.66 -17.38 -13.62
C ASP A 69 2.27 -16.13 -14.27
N GLN A 70 3.60 -16.04 -14.30
CA GLN A 70 4.22 -15.22 -15.33
C GLN A 70 3.98 -15.91 -16.67
N PRO A 71 3.53 -15.17 -17.69
CA PRO A 71 3.47 -15.70 -19.05
C PRO A 71 4.85 -16.10 -19.52
N GLU A 72 4.95 -17.29 -20.11
CA GLU A 72 6.14 -17.67 -20.86
C GLU A 72 6.04 -17.00 -22.24
N GLU A 73 7.02 -16.16 -22.57
CA GLU A 73 7.23 -15.73 -23.95
C GLU A 73 7.74 -16.93 -24.74
N GLN A 74 7.17 -17.16 -25.92
CA GLN A 74 7.55 -18.29 -26.78
C GLN A 74 9.06 -18.25 -27.05
N ALA A 75 9.78 -19.24 -26.54
CA ALA A 75 11.17 -19.49 -26.87
C ALA A 75 11.24 -20.52 -28.00
N GLY A 76 11.76 -20.09 -29.14
CA GLY A 76 12.43 -21.00 -30.07
C GLY A 76 13.80 -21.39 -29.48
N ASP A 77 14.09 -22.68 -29.56
CA ASP A 77 15.35 -23.38 -29.26
C ASP A 77 15.95 -23.27 -27.84
N VAL A 78 16.39 -24.42 -27.33
CA VAL A 78 16.69 -24.70 -25.91
C VAL A 78 18.07 -24.15 -25.54
N SER A 79 18.10 -22.90 -25.10
CA SER A 79 19.05 -22.45 -24.08
C SER A 79 18.27 -22.02 -22.85
N SER A 80 18.68 -22.46 -21.66
CA SER A 80 18.01 -22.05 -20.41
C SER A 80 17.98 -20.52 -20.37
N PRO A 81 16.80 -19.87 -20.37
CA PRO A 81 16.73 -18.42 -20.43
C PRO A 81 17.45 -17.85 -19.21
N ASN A 82 18.39 -16.93 -19.44
CA ASN A 82 19.08 -16.21 -18.38
C ASN A 82 18.04 -15.66 -17.40
N LYS A 83 17.99 -16.23 -16.20
CA LYS A 83 17.06 -15.79 -15.17
C LYS A 83 17.41 -14.34 -14.84
N ARG A 84 16.46 -13.42 -15.06
CA ARG A 84 16.64 -12.00 -14.72
C ARG A 84 17.00 -11.91 -13.23
N GLY A 85 18.15 -11.30 -12.95
CA GLY A 85 18.62 -11.07 -11.58
C GLY A 85 17.70 -10.14 -10.78
N ARG A 86 18.01 -10.00 -9.50
CA ARG A 86 17.28 -9.09 -8.59
C ARG A 86 17.37 -7.66 -9.10
N THR A 87 16.25 -6.94 -9.11
CA THR A 87 16.23 -5.50 -9.46
C THR A 87 16.99 -4.71 -8.39
N GLN A 88 17.97 -3.91 -8.78
CA GLN A 88 18.76 -3.09 -7.84
C GLN A 88 18.44 -1.58 -7.90
N MET A 89 17.75 -1.11 -8.94
CA MET A 89 17.41 0.31 -9.14
C MET A 89 18.60 1.26 -8.96
N HIS A 90 19.81 0.87 -9.40
CA HIS A 90 21.04 1.67 -9.22
C HIS A 90 20.88 3.10 -9.73
N ASP A 91 20.23 3.28 -10.88
CA ASP A 91 19.97 4.61 -11.47
C ASP A 91 19.10 5.49 -10.57
N VAL A 92 18.14 4.91 -9.85
CA VAL A 92 17.30 5.65 -8.90
C VAL A 92 18.08 5.99 -7.63
N HIS A 93 18.91 5.06 -7.14
CA HIS A 93 19.77 5.32 -5.98
C HIS A 93 20.84 6.40 -6.27
N ALA A 94 21.37 6.44 -7.50
CA ALA A 94 22.34 7.44 -7.94
C ALA A 94 21.71 8.78 -8.36
N ARG A 95 20.38 8.83 -8.54
CA ARG A 95 19.65 10.00 -9.00
C ARG A 95 19.88 11.22 -8.10
N LYS A 96 20.17 12.37 -8.73
CA LYS A 96 20.28 13.69 -8.09
C LYS A 96 19.01 14.52 -8.24
N GLU A 97 18.42 14.52 -9.45
CA GLU A 97 17.18 15.25 -9.75
C GLU A 97 15.95 14.48 -9.27
N ARG A 98 15.04 15.12 -8.54
CA ARG A 98 13.88 14.41 -7.98
C ARG A 98 12.76 14.30 -9.01
N LYS A 99 12.11 13.13 -9.11
CA LYS A 99 10.90 12.95 -9.93
C LYS A 99 9.64 13.30 -9.12
N LEU A 100 8.71 14.03 -9.73
CA LEU A 100 7.40 14.36 -9.13
C LEU A 100 6.49 13.13 -9.08
N ILE A 101 5.70 13.03 -8.01
CA ILE A 101 4.60 12.07 -7.87
C ILE A 101 3.30 12.85 -7.66
N ILE A 102 2.30 12.53 -8.47
CA ILE A 102 0.97 13.15 -8.43
C ILE A 102 -0.02 12.19 -7.77
N LEU A 103 -0.79 12.70 -6.82
CA LEU A 103 -1.88 11.97 -6.18
C LEU A 103 -3.22 12.33 -6.80
N ASN A 104 -4.17 11.38 -6.81
CA ASN A 104 -5.57 11.66 -7.15
C ASN A 104 -6.34 12.20 -5.92
N SER A 105 -7.64 12.45 -6.08
CA SER A 105 -8.55 12.91 -5.02
C SER A 105 -8.65 11.95 -3.81
N GLN A 106 -8.24 10.69 -3.97
CA GLN A 106 -8.20 9.67 -2.93
C GLN A 106 -6.79 9.51 -2.30
N ASN A 107 -5.88 10.45 -2.53
CA ASN A 107 -4.48 10.40 -2.09
C ASN A 107 -3.68 9.20 -2.64
N GLN A 108 -4.11 8.63 -3.76
CA GLN A 108 -3.39 7.53 -4.42
C GLN A 108 -2.47 8.07 -5.50
N HIS A 109 -1.25 7.55 -5.55
CA HIS A 109 -0.21 7.96 -6.49
C HIS A 109 -0.50 7.38 -7.89
N VAL A 110 -0.85 8.26 -8.83
CA VAL A 110 -1.33 7.87 -10.17
C VAL A 110 -0.58 8.54 -11.31
N GLY A 111 0.34 9.46 -11.02
CA GLY A 111 1.06 10.22 -12.04
C GLY A 111 2.41 10.74 -11.59
N PRO A 112 3.13 11.47 -12.47
CA PRO A 112 2.68 11.99 -13.76
C PRO A 112 2.53 10.94 -14.87
N THR A 113 3.30 9.85 -14.82
CA THR A 113 3.14 8.69 -15.72
C THR A 113 3.13 7.38 -14.93
N ASP A 114 2.49 6.35 -15.49
CA ASP A 114 2.49 4.99 -14.93
C ASP A 114 3.91 4.50 -14.61
N ASP A 115 4.86 4.75 -15.51
CA ASP A 115 6.22 4.25 -15.38
C ASP A 115 6.93 4.84 -14.17
N VAL A 116 6.71 6.13 -13.87
CA VAL A 116 7.27 6.79 -12.69
C VAL A 116 6.69 6.19 -11.40
N VAL A 117 5.38 5.92 -11.38
CA VAL A 117 4.71 5.26 -10.24
C VAL A 117 5.22 3.82 -10.02
N ILE A 118 5.36 3.07 -11.11
CA ILE A 118 5.86 1.68 -11.07
C ILE A 118 7.34 1.66 -10.65
N GLU A 119 8.13 2.61 -11.12
CA GLU A 119 9.53 2.79 -10.74
C GLU A 119 9.65 3.10 -9.24
N LEU A 120 8.83 4.02 -8.72
CA LEU A 120 8.77 4.32 -7.28
C LEU A 120 8.45 3.06 -6.47
N SER A 121 7.41 2.32 -6.85
CA SER A 121 7.03 1.08 -6.15
C SER A 121 8.18 0.05 -6.15
N SER A 122 8.92 -0.05 -7.27
CA SER A 122 10.08 -0.92 -7.40
C SER A 122 11.25 -0.46 -6.53
N PHE A 123 11.48 0.84 -6.45
CA PHE A 123 12.48 1.47 -5.58
C PHE A 123 12.16 1.28 -4.10
N LEU A 124 10.92 1.47 -3.66
CA LEU A 124 10.53 1.16 -2.28
C LEU A 124 10.82 -0.31 -1.92
N GLY A 125 10.65 -1.22 -2.89
CA GLY A 125 11.03 -2.62 -2.76
C GLY A 125 12.53 -2.89 -2.70
N THR A 126 13.42 -1.98 -3.12
CA THR A 126 14.87 -2.10 -2.88
C THR A 126 15.22 -1.68 -1.46
N LEU A 127 14.57 -0.63 -0.93
CA LEU A 127 14.79 -0.17 0.44
C LEU A 127 14.48 -1.26 1.47
N ALA A 128 13.38 -1.98 1.27
CA ALA A 128 12.94 -3.08 2.11
C ALA A 128 13.96 -4.24 2.26
N ARG A 129 14.94 -4.32 1.35
CA ARG A 129 15.99 -5.35 1.34
C ARG A 129 17.31 -4.88 1.91
N ASN A 130 17.44 -3.58 2.17
CA ASN A 130 18.65 -3.04 2.77
C ASN A 130 18.65 -3.41 4.26
N ALA A 131 19.56 -4.28 4.67
CA ALA A 131 19.67 -4.77 6.04
C ALA A 131 19.97 -3.68 7.09
N THR A 132 20.49 -2.52 6.66
CA THR A 132 20.73 -1.37 7.56
C THR A 132 19.49 -0.53 7.77
N LEU A 133 18.69 -0.33 6.72
CA LEU A 133 17.45 0.45 6.79
C LEU A 133 16.26 -0.40 7.22
N CYS A 134 16.23 -1.67 6.87
CA CYS A 134 15.20 -2.63 7.25
C CYS A 134 15.85 -3.88 7.84
N PRO A 135 16.30 -3.82 9.11
CA PRO A 135 16.88 -4.96 9.80
C PRO A 135 15.94 -6.17 9.81
N PHE A 136 16.50 -7.38 9.73
CA PHE A 136 15.71 -8.62 9.66
C PHE A 136 15.51 -9.31 11.01
N ASP A 137 16.32 -8.92 12.01
CA ASP A 137 16.20 -9.29 13.41
C ASP A 137 14.99 -8.65 14.10
N ILE A 138 14.52 -7.51 13.61
CA ILE A 138 13.27 -6.90 14.07
C ILE A 138 12.09 -7.78 13.61
N LEU A 139 11.33 -8.33 14.56
CA LEU A 139 10.23 -9.23 14.24
C LEU A 139 8.94 -8.50 13.86
N ASP A 140 8.69 -7.33 14.45
CA ASP A 140 7.51 -6.50 14.23
C ASP A 140 7.86 -5.19 13.50
N TRP A 141 7.19 -4.93 12.38
CA TRP A 141 7.31 -3.69 11.63
C TRP A 141 6.97 -2.45 12.46
N ARG A 142 6.05 -2.57 13.43
CA ARG A 142 5.67 -1.45 14.31
C ARG A 142 6.87 -0.92 15.08
N SER A 143 7.75 -1.81 15.52
CA SER A 143 8.98 -1.51 16.26
C SER A 143 10.12 -0.97 15.38
N MET A 144 9.93 -0.84 14.07
CA MET A 144 10.95 -0.28 13.19
C MET A 144 11.11 1.22 13.42
N ASP A 145 12.29 1.61 13.85
CA ASP A 145 12.78 2.94 14.19
C ASP A 145 13.27 3.73 12.96
N THR A 146 13.78 3.04 11.95
CA THR A 146 14.30 3.60 10.68
C THR A 146 13.22 4.12 9.70
N LYS A 147 11.93 4.14 10.09
CA LYS A 147 10.83 4.59 9.20
C LYS A 147 11.02 6.03 8.70
N LYS A 148 11.54 6.89 9.57
CA LYS A 148 11.86 8.28 9.23
C LYS A 148 12.96 8.34 8.18
N ASP A 149 14.05 7.58 8.38
CA ASP A 149 15.17 7.53 7.44
C ASP A 149 14.75 6.99 6.07
N LEU A 150 13.90 5.95 6.05
CA LEU A 150 13.29 5.41 4.83
C LEU A 150 12.50 6.49 4.08
N TRP A 151 11.71 7.29 4.81
CA TRP A 151 10.91 8.35 4.22
C TRP A 151 11.77 9.51 3.70
N ASP A 152 12.73 9.97 4.49
CA ASP A 152 13.64 11.06 4.11
C ASP A 152 14.51 10.64 2.92
N TYR A 153 14.99 9.40 2.88
CA TYR A 153 15.69 8.85 1.72
C TYR A 153 14.80 8.83 0.46
N THR A 154 13.53 8.45 0.62
CA THR A 154 12.56 8.43 -0.49
C THR A 154 12.29 9.85 -1.02
N LYS A 155 12.04 10.81 -0.13
CA LYS A 155 11.89 12.24 -0.48
C LYS A 155 13.16 12.85 -1.08
N GLY A 156 14.32 12.28 -0.78
CA GLY A 156 15.58 12.64 -1.42
C GLY A 156 15.60 12.32 -2.92
N LYS A 157 14.83 11.33 -3.38
CA LYS A 157 14.79 10.85 -4.78
C LYS A 157 13.53 11.26 -5.55
N TYR A 158 12.46 11.59 -4.84
CA TYR A 158 11.16 11.93 -5.40
C TYR A 158 10.55 13.13 -4.67
N ILE A 159 9.79 13.95 -5.39
CA ILE A 159 8.93 14.98 -4.81
C ILE A 159 7.57 14.32 -4.59
N ILE A 160 7.29 13.91 -3.36
CA ILE A 160 6.09 13.16 -2.99
C ILE A 160 5.32 13.95 -1.93
N PRO A 161 3.99 14.14 -2.08
CA PRO A 161 3.17 14.73 -1.04
C PRO A 161 3.13 13.87 0.23
N GLU A 162 3.03 14.50 1.39
CA GLU A 162 3.05 13.81 2.69
C GLU A 162 1.89 12.82 2.86
N ALA A 163 0.76 13.06 2.19
CA ALA A 163 -0.38 12.13 2.17
C ALA A 163 -0.03 10.72 1.66
N ALA A 164 1.06 10.56 0.89
CA ALA A 164 1.52 9.26 0.41
C ALA A 164 2.42 8.51 1.41
N TYR A 165 2.80 9.11 2.54
CA TYR A 165 3.68 8.51 3.54
C TYR A 165 3.20 7.12 3.97
N HIS A 166 1.93 7.02 4.36
CA HIS A 166 1.36 5.77 4.84
C HIS A 166 1.44 4.67 3.78
N TRP A 167 1.10 4.99 2.53
CA TRP A 167 1.22 4.05 1.41
C TRP A 167 2.67 3.60 1.19
N ALA A 168 3.64 4.52 1.24
CA ALA A 168 5.04 4.19 1.05
C ALA A 168 5.52 3.23 2.15
N MET A 169 5.17 3.49 3.41
CA MET A 169 5.52 2.62 4.54
C MET A 169 4.87 1.23 4.44
N VAL A 170 3.60 1.14 4.03
CA VAL A 170 2.92 -0.13 3.78
C VAL A 170 3.61 -0.91 2.66
N THR A 171 3.99 -0.23 1.58
CA THR A 171 4.69 -0.84 0.44
C THR A 171 6.05 -1.41 0.85
N ILE A 172 6.83 -0.65 1.62
CA ILE A 172 8.12 -1.12 2.15
C ILE A 172 7.90 -2.29 3.11
N ARG A 173 6.93 -2.21 4.04
CA ARG A 173 6.59 -3.28 4.98
C ARG A 173 6.29 -4.59 4.26
N ASP A 174 5.41 -4.54 3.25
CA ASP A 174 4.98 -5.74 2.54
C ASP A 174 6.11 -6.31 1.68
N ALA A 175 6.98 -5.45 1.13
CA ALA A 175 8.21 -5.87 0.47
C ALA A 175 9.21 -6.51 1.43
N TRP A 176 9.34 -5.99 2.64
CA TRP A 176 10.22 -6.51 3.69
C TRP A 176 9.73 -7.89 4.17
N ARG A 177 8.42 -8.05 4.39
CA ARG A 177 7.79 -9.34 4.71
C ARG A 177 8.01 -10.36 3.59
N ARG A 178 7.80 -9.97 2.32
CA ARG A 178 8.09 -10.83 1.16
C ARG A 178 9.56 -11.23 1.13
N HIS A 179 10.47 -10.29 1.33
CA HIS A 179 11.89 -10.60 1.32
C HIS A 179 12.26 -11.60 2.42
N ARG A 180 11.76 -11.44 3.65
CA ARG A 180 11.96 -12.42 4.73
C ARG A 180 11.40 -13.81 4.36
N SER A 181 10.26 -13.86 3.68
CA SER A 181 9.71 -15.12 3.15
C SER A 181 10.65 -15.74 2.11
N ASP A 182 11.20 -14.94 1.20
CA ASP A 182 12.18 -15.42 0.20
C ASP A 182 13.44 -15.95 0.88
N LEU A 183 13.90 -15.29 1.95
CA LEU A 183 15.05 -15.76 2.72
C LEU A 183 14.78 -17.12 3.36
N LYS A 184 13.60 -17.31 3.92
CA LYS A 184 13.19 -18.62 4.46
C LYS A 184 13.20 -19.69 3.37
N LEU A 185 12.57 -19.41 2.23
CA LEU A 185 12.47 -20.35 1.12
C LEU A 185 13.85 -20.78 0.57
N ASN A 186 14.81 -19.85 0.52
CA ASN A 186 16.12 -20.11 -0.08
C ASN A 186 17.17 -20.63 0.91
N TYR A 187 17.08 -20.27 2.20
CA TYR A 187 18.14 -20.50 3.17
C TYR A 187 17.70 -21.28 4.42
N TYR A 188 16.40 -21.46 4.65
CA TYR A 188 15.89 -22.22 5.79
C TYR A 188 15.25 -23.53 5.34
N ASP A 189 14.22 -23.47 4.48
CA ASP A 189 13.45 -24.64 4.05
C ASP A 189 14.29 -25.72 3.32
N PRO A 190 15.33 -25.38 2.52
CA PRO A 190 16.12 -26.40 1.81
C PRO A 190 17.10 -27.21 2.67
N TYR A 191 17.30 -26.83 3.94
CA TYR A 191 18.31 -27.44 4.81
C TYR A 191 17.68 -27.84 6.14
N GLU A 192 18.11 -28.97 6.70
CA GLU A 192 17.53 -29.48 7.96
C GLU A 192 18.16 -28.84 9.21
N ASN A 193 19.47 -28.60 9.18
CA ASN A 193 20.25 -28.17 10.34
C ASN A 193 20.65 -26.69 10.26
N ASP A 194 20.48 -25.96 11.36
CA ASP A 194 20.89 -24.56 11.53
C ASP A 194 22.38 -24.33 11.26
N ALA A 195 23.26 -25.30 11.59
CA ALA A 195 24.68 -25.18 11.28
C ALA A 195 24.94 -25.07 9.76
N VAL A 196 24.20 -25.86 8.96
CA VAL A 196 24.28 -25.82 7.50
C VAL A 196 23.63 -24.54 6.95
N ARG A 197 22.50 -24.12 7.53
CA ARG A 197 21.82 -22.86 7.17
C ARG A 197 22.75 -21.66 7.37
N MET A 198 23.44 -21.59 8.50
CA MET A 198 24.39 -20.53 8.82
C MET A 198 25.57 -20.50 7.85
N ALA A 199 26.13 -21.67 7.50
CA ALA A 199 27.22 -21.77 6.54
C ALA A 199 26.81 -21.35 5.12
N LYS A 200 25.56 -21.60 4.73
CA LYS A 200 25.02 -21.29 3.39
C LYS A 200 24.29 -19.95 3.29
N LYS A 201 24.34 -19.11 4.33
CA LYS A 201 23.68 -17.79 4.35
C LYS A 201 24.14 -16.91 3.18
N SER A 202 23.29 -15.98 2.79
CA SER A 202 23.68 -14.94 1.83
C SER A 202 24.74 -14.01 2.43
N GLY A 203 25.79 -13.67 1.67
CA GLY A 203 26.81 -12.70 2.09
C GLY A 203 26.28 -11.29 2.35
N HIS A 204 25.08 -10.95 1.86
CA HIS A 204 24.47 -9.64 2.08
C HIS A 204 23.74 -9.51 3.42
N ILE A 205 23.61 -10.58 4.19
CA ILE A 205 22.89 -10.59 5.48
C ILE A 205 23.92 -10.72 6.60
N GLN A 206 23.81 -9.85 7.59
CA GLN A 206 24.67 -9.93 8.77
C GLN A 206 24.37 -11.20 9.57
N GLU A 207 25.42 -11.79 10.16
CA GLU A 207 25.31 -13.05 10.88
C GLU A 207 24.44 -12.99 12.12
N CYS A 208 24.50 -11.87 12.85
CA CYS A 208 23.63 -11.61 13.99
C CYS A 208 22.16 -11.64 13.57
N GLN A 209 21.81 -10.93 12.49
CA GLN A 209 20.44 -10.87 11.99
C GLN A 209 19.93 -12.22 11.51
N PHE A 210 20.78 -12.97 10.78
CA PHE A 210 20.38 -14.28 10.28
C PHE A 210 20.18 -15.29 11.42
N ARG A 211 21.01 -15.23 12.48
CA ARG A 211 20.86 -16.07 13.66
C ARG A 211 19.52 -15.84 14.38
N GLU A 212 19.12 -14.57 14.55
CA GLU A 212 17.83 -14.24 15.15
C GLU A 212 16.65 -14.68 14.27
N LEU A 213 16.79 -14.59 12.93
CA LEU A 213 15.79 -15.15 12.02
C LEU A 213 15.63 -16.67 12.16
N LEU A 214 16.72 -17.42 12.30
CA LEU A 214 16.66 -18.88 12.50
C LEU A 214 15.91 -19.21 13.80
N LYS A 215 16.23 -18.53 14.91
CA LYS A 215 15.50 -18.69 16.18
C LYS A 215 14.00 -18.41 16.00
N TYR A 216 13.66 -17.34 15.29
CA TYR A 216 12.28 -16.99 15.00
C TYR A 216 11.56 -18.06 14.16
N TRP A 217 12.17 -18.54 13.08
CA TRP A 217 11.57 -19.56 12.22
C TRP A 217 11.45 -20.93 12.87
N ASN A 218 12.37 -21.26 13.78
CA ASN A 218 12.31 -22.47 14.59
C ASN A 218 11.23 -22.41 15.68
N SER A 219 10.76 -21.21 16.04
CA SER A 219 9.75 -21.03 17.08
C SER A 219 8.42 -21.69 16.74
N GLU A 220 7.80 -22.30 17.74
CA GLU A 220 6.51 -22.99 17.60
C GLU A 220 5.40 -22.03 17.14
N LYS A 221 5.41 -20.80 17.67
CA LYS A 221 4.47 -19.75 17.30
C LYS A 221 4.54 -19.44 15.80
N PHE A 222 5.74 -19.31 15.25
CA PHE A 222 5.91 -19.03 13.82
C PHE A 222 5.46 -20.20 12.95
N LYS A 223 5.82 -21.44 13.33
CA LYS A 223 5.43 -22.65 12.57
C LYS A 223 3.91 -22.77 12.46
N LYS A 224 3.19 -22.65 13.58
CA LYS A 224 1.72 -22.64 13.60
C LYS A 224 1.13 -21.53 12.71
N MET A 225 1.63 -20.31 12.83
CA MET A 225 1.18 -19.19 11.99
C MET A 225 1.46 -19.43 10.50
N SER A 226 2.63 -19.97 10.17
CA SER A 226 3.05 -20.28 8.79
C SER A 226 2.14 -21.35 8.17
N GLU A 227 1.78 -22.39 8.91
CA GLU A 227 0.88 -23.45 8.45
C GLU A 227 -0.54 -22.93 8.19
N THR A 228 -1.09 -22.14 9.12
CA THR A 228 -2.40 -21.51 8.95
C THR A 228 -2.41 -20.59 7.73
N ASN A 229 -1.38 -19.75 7.57
CA ASN A 229 -1.26 -18.86 6.40
C ASN A 229 -1.13 -19.64 5.09
N ALA A 230 -0.41 -20.77 5.09
CA ALA A 230 -0.32 -21.65 3.91
C ALA A 230 -1.69 -22.25 3.56
N LYS A 231 -2.47 -22.69 4.54
CA LYS A 231 -3.86 -23.19 4.34
C LYS A 231 -4.77 -22.09 3.81
N ASN A 232 -4.70 -20.87 4.36
CA ASN A 232 -5.49 -19.73 3.90
C ASN A 232 -5.12 -19.32 2.48
N ARG A 233 -3.83 -19.32 2.14
CA ARG A 233 -3.36 -19.01 0.79
C ARG A 233 -3.91 -19.98 -0.26
N LYS A 234 -4.04 -21.28 0.07
CA LYS A 234 -4.65 -22.28 -0.83
C LYS A 234 -6.13 -22.00 -1.14
N LYS A 235 -6.81 -21.22 -0.30
CA LYS A 235 -8.22 -20.81 -0.51
C LYS A 235 -8.36 -19.56 -1.38
N LEU A 236 -7.26 -18.90 -1.76
CA LEU A 236 -7.31 -17.71 -2.61
C LEU A 236 -7.71 -18.11 -4.04
N MET A 237 -8.96 -17.82 -4.38
CA MET A 237 -9.49 -18.00 -5.72
C MET A 237 -9.37 -16.69 -6.51
N ASN A 238 -9.11 -16.77 -7.81
CA ASN A 238 -9.12 -15.62 -8.74
C ASN A 238 -8.05 -14.55 -8.45
N PRO A 239 -6.75 -14.91 -8.52
CA PRO A 239 -5.67 -13.93 -8.41
C PRO A 239 -5.76 -12.89 -9.55
N HIS A 240 -5.38 -11.65 -9.26
CA HIS A 240 -5.34 -10.60 -10.27
C HIS A 240 -4.17 -10.79 -11.24
N THR A 241 -4.29 -10.28 -12.46
CA THR A 241 -3.33 -10.38 -13.56
C THR A 241 -2.75 -9.00 -13.97
N ALA A 242 -3.09 -7.93 -13.24
CA ALA A 242 -2.63 -6.55 -13.49
C ALA A 242 -1.09 -6.33 -13.46
N GLY A 243 -0.32 -7.30 -12.95
CA GLY A 243 1.14 -7.23 -12.88
C GLY A 243 1.62 -6.09 -11.98
N LYS A 244 2.57 -5.28 -12.47
CA LYS A 244 3.13 -4.13 -11.71
C LYS A 244 2.17 -2.94 -11.60
N LYS A 245 1.07 -2.94 -12.35
CA LYS A 245 0.10 -1.84 -12.30
C LYS A 245 -0.74 -1.97 -11.03
N SER A 246 -0.73 -0.92 -10.22
CA SER A 246 -1.59 -0.85 -9.03
C SER A 246 -3.06 -0.70 -9.44
N PHE A 247 -3.97 -1.11 -8.57
CA PHE A 247 -5.40 -0.92 -8.83
C PHE A 247 -5.79 0.56 -8.92
N ALA A 248 -5.05 1.45 -8.23
CA ALA A 248 -5.18 2.90 -8.37
C ALA A 248 -4.88 3.36 -9.80
N LEU A 249 -3.78 2.90 -10.40
CA LEU A 249 -3.45 3.20 -11.81
C LEU A 249 -4.50 2.65 -12.77
N VAL A 250 -4.99 1.43 -12.53
CA VAL A 250 -6.02 0.82 -13.39
C VAL A 250 -7.33 1.61 -13.29
N ARG A 251 -7.79 1.93 -12.08
CA ARG A 251 -9.00 2.72 -11.86
C ARG A 251 -8.88 4.11 -12.48
N ASN A 252 -7.79 4.82 -12.23
CA ASN A 252 -7.57 6.16 -12.78
C ASN A 252 -7.50 6.20 -14.32
N LYS A 253 -7.21 5.07 -14.97
CA LYS A 253 -7.33 4.95 -16.44
C LYS A 253 -8.77 4.75 -16.87
N LEU A 254 -9.49 3.86 -16.18
CA LEU A 254 -10.90 3.62 -16.47
C LEU A 254 -11.75 4.88 -16.28
N GLU A 255 -11.44 5.72 -15.28
CA GLU A 255 -12.13 6.99 -15.01
C GLU A 255 -11.91 8.05 -16.11
N LYS A 256 -10.93 7.87 -17.01
CA LYS A 256 -10.76 8.74 -18.18
C LYS A 256 -11.68 8.34 -19.33
N ASP A 257 -12.00 7.04 -19.42
CA ASP A 257 -12.78 6.47 -20.50
C ASP A 257 -14.26 6.31 -20.11
N LYS A 258 -14.57 6.27 -18.82
CA LYS A 258 -15.91 6.11 -18.23
C LYS A 258 -16.13 7.13 -17.12
N GLU A 259 -17.31 7.74 -17.09
CA GLU A 259 -17.69 8.72 -16.06
C GLU A 259 -17.78 8.10 -14.66
N THR A 260 -18.24 6.84 -14.56
CA THR A 260 -18.28 6.09 -13.29
C THR A 260 -17.67 4.71 -13.46
N VAL A 261 -16.67 4.39 -12.63
CA VAL A 261 -16.01 3.07 -12.63
C VAL A 261 -16.53 2.22 -11.47
N SER A 262 -17.24 1.15 -11.79
CA SER A 262 -17.73 0.20 -10.80
C SER A 262 -16.63 -0.72 -10.29
N SER A 263 -16.82 -1.28 -9.10
CA SER A 263 -16.00 -2.40 -8.60
C SER A 263 -16.02 -3.61 -9.55
N LYS A 264 -17.13 -3.81 -10.28
CA LYS A 264 -17.24 -4.86 -11.31
C LYS A 264 -16.31 -4.59 -12.49
N ASP A 265 -16.31 -3.36 -13.02
CA ASP A 265 -15.41 -2.95 -14.10
C ASP A 265 -13.95 -3.19 -13.73
N LEU A 266 -13.57 -2.77 -12.52
CA LEU A 266 -12.21 -2.96 -12.03
C LEU A 266 -11.89 -4.45 -11.88
N PHE A 267 -12.83 -5.26 -11.35
CA PHE A 267 -12.64 -6.70 -11.18
C PHE A 267 -12.36 -7.41 -12.50
N VAL A 268 -13.15 -7.12 -13.54
CA VAL A 268 -12.97 -7.68 -14.89
C VAL A 268 -11.59 -7.28 -15.42
N VAL A 269 -11.28 -5.99 -15.46
CA VAL A 269 -10.03 -5.48 -16.07
C VAL A 269 -8.77 -6.04 -15.40
N ILE A 270 -8.75 -6.18 -14.08
CA ILE A 270 -7.58 -6.68 -13.35
C ILE A 270 -7.44 -8.20 -13.37
N ARG A 271 -8.42 -8.94 -13.88
CA ARG A 271 -8.43 -10.43 -13.91
C ARG A 271 -8.53 -11.02 -15.31
N THR A 272 -8.91 -10.23 -16.31
CA THR A 272 -8.86 -10.64 -17.70
C THR A 272 -7.42 -10.95 -18.11
N ARG A 273 -7.22 -12.15 -18.67
CA ARG A 273 -5.92 -12.58 -19.20
C ARG A 273 -5.71 -12.01 -20.60
N LYS A 274 -4.45 -11.78 -20.96
CA LYS A 274 -4.11 -11.28 -22.30
C LYS A 274 -4.13 -12.44 -23.30
N PRO A 275 -4.78 -12.32 -24.46
CA PRO A 275 -4.94 -13.42 -25.41
C PRO A 275 -3.62 -13.94 -25.98
N ARG A 276 -2.59 -13.10 -26.08
CA ARG A 276 -1.25 -13.45 -26.61
C ARG A 276 -0.28 -14.02 -25.57
N ARG A 277 -0.76 -14.42 -24.39
CA ARG A 277 0.07 -14.89 -23.28
C ARG A 277 -0.37 -16.29 -22.86
N SER A 278 0.58 -17.21 -22.71
CA SER A 278 0.34 -18.49 -22.05
C SER A 278 0.31 -18.29 -20.54
N TYR A 279 -0.44 -19.11 -19.83
CA TYR A 279 -0.53 -19.08 -18.37
C TYR A 279 -0.45 -20.50 -17.83
N LYS A 280 0.18 -20.69 -16.67
CA LYS A 280 0.44 -22.03 -16.12
C LYS A 280 -0.79 -22.63 -15.45
N ALA A 281 -1.54 -21.82 -14.70
CA ALA A 281 -2.78 -22.24 -14.05
C ALA A 281 -4.01 -22.03 -14.94
N SER A 282 -5.04 -22.86 -14.77
CA SER A 282 -6.38 -22.59 -15.35
C SER A 282 -6.98 -21.29 -14.78
N ASN A 283 -7.83 -20.62 -15.56
CA ASN A 283 -8.64 -19.46 -15.17
C ASN A 283 -10.14 -19.69 -15.37
N GLU A 284 -10.59 -20.95 -15.41
CA GLU A 284 -12.01 -21.27 -15.63
C GLU A 284 -12.91 -20.59 -14.60
N ASP A 285 -12.65 -20.77 -13.29
CA ASP A 285 -13.44 -20.12 -12.21
C ASP A 285 -13.49 -18.59 -12.36
N THR A 286 -12.36 -17.97 -12.72
CA THR A 286 -12.31 -16.52 -12.93
C THR A 286 -13.11 -16.09 -14.14
N THR A 287 -13.07 -16.89 -15.22
CA THR A 287 -13.75 -16.59 -16.49
C THR A 287 -15.25 -16.76 -16.33
N SER A 288 -15.72 -17.82 -15.66
CA SER A 288 -17.13 -18.02 -15.33
C SER A 288 -17.67 -16.86 -14.49
N LYS A 289 -16.94 -16.42 -13.47
CA LYS A 289 -17.32 -15.27 -12.64
C LYS A 289 -17.37 -13.96 -13.39
N ILE A 290 -16.49 -13.76 -14.39
CA ILE A 290 -16.54 -12.58 -15.25
C ILE A 290 -17.80 -12.64 -16.12
N ALA A 291 -18.10 -13.80 -16.72
CA ALA A 291 -19.29 -13.97 -17.56
C ALA A 291 -20.61 -13.81 -16.78
N GLU A 292 -20.67 -14.20 -15.50
CA GLU A 292 -21.83 -13.96 -14.62
C GLU A 292 -22.04 -12.47 -14.27
N MET A 293 -21.01 -11.62 -14.45
CA MET A 293 -21.09 -10.19 -14.14
C MET A 293 -21.46 -9.32 -15.35
N GLU A 294 -21.39 -9.87 -16.56
CA GLU A 294 -21.79 -9.24 -17.83
C GLU A 294 -23.30 -9.34 -18.06
#